data_AF-A0A3N5H1P6-F1
#
_entry.id   AF-A0A3N5H1P6-F1
#
_cell.length_a   1.000
_cell.length_b   1.000
_cell.length_c   1.000
_cell.angle_alpha   90.00
_cell.angle_beta   90.00
_cell.angle_gamma   90.00
#
_symmetry.space_group_name_H-M   'P 1'
#
loop_
_entity.id
_entity.type
_entity.pdbx_description
1 polymer ?
#
loop_
_entity_poly.entity_id
_entity_poly.type
_entity_poly.pdbx_seq_one_letter_code
_entity_poly.pdbx_strand_id
1 'polypeptide(L)'
;TGYLPMAPRVTMALSVRGGKIFALVPDSLIITPKRFFLGGATTLRGFRDDALIPQDVRGEYAQERAFCDALAWTGGCTSRALALRSGGTLPSEGGTLFELFKAELRFALVGDFEMGVFFEAGNLWYSSKTWKPFDLRPVAGAGVRYVTPVGPLALDVGFNLAPDDRLNEPIFAIQFSVGLF
;
A
#
# COMPACT_ATOMS: atom_id res chain seq x y z
N THR A 1 0.67 9.83 -15.03
CA THR A 1 2.13 9.76 -14.74
C THR A 1 2.84 10.69 -15.70
N GLY A 2 3.76 11.51 -15.19
CA GLY A 2 4.65 12.35 -16.00
C GLY A 2 6.08 11.82 -15.94
N TYR A 3 6.84 12.02 -17.02
CA TYR A 3 8.23 11.62 -17.13
C TYR A 3 9.11 12.83 -17.42
N LEU A 4 10.21 12.96 -16.69
CA LEU A 4 11.17 14.04 -16.80
C LEU A 4 12.55 13.43 -17.11
N PRO A 5 13.07 13.58 -18.34
CA PRO A 5 14.43 13.15 -18.65
C PRO A 5 15.42 14.07 -17.93
N MET A 6 16.18 13.52 -16.98
CA MET A 6 17.15 14.29 -16.19
C MET A 6 18.56 14.22 -16.77
N ALA A 7 18.90 13.11 -17.41
CA ALA A 7 20.16 12.87 -18.11
C ALA A 7 19.96 11.80 -19.21
N PRO A 8 20.93 11.56 -20.12
CA PRO A 8 20.74 10.63 -21.26
C PRO A 8 20.31 9.21 -20.90
N ARG A 9 20.56 8.75 -19.68
CA ARG A 9 20.18 7.42 -19.17
C ARG A 9 19.42 7.48 -17.85
N VAL A 10 18.88 8.65 -17.50
CA VAL A 10 18.20 8.87 -16.21
C VAL A 10 16.88 9.59 -16.44
N THR A 11 15.79 8.96 -16.03
CA THR A 11 14.43 9.49 -16.17
C THR A 11 13.73 9.46 -14.81
N MET A 12 13.17 10.58 -14.39
CA MET A 12 12.28 10.64 -13.24
C MET A 12 10.85 10.40 -13.70
N ALA A 13 10.15 9.47 -13.06
CA ALA A 13 8.73 9.21 -13.24
C ALA A 13 7.97 9.67 -12.00
N LEU A 14 6.97 10.54 -12.19
CA LEU A 14 6.12 11.06 -11.12
C LEU A 14 4.67 10.64 -11.38
N SER A 15 4.00 10.10 -10.37
CA SER A 15 2.60 9.67 -10.45
C SER A 15 1.81 10.18 -9.24
N VAL A 16 0.62 10.69 -9.51
CA VAL A 16 -0.38 11.00 -8.50
C VAL A 16 -1.65 10.27 -8.91
N ARG A 17 -2.24 9.53 -7.98
CA ARG A 17 -3.51 8.82 -8.15
C ARG A 17 -4.36 9.09 -6.92
N GLY A 18 -5.66 9.19 -7.12
CA GLY A 18 -6.62 9.29 -6.05
C GLY A 18 -8.01 8.95 -6.56
N GLY A 19 -8.90 8.62 -5.64
CA GLY A 19 -10.26 8.25 -5.96
C GLY A 19 -11.17 8.41 -4.77
N LYS A 20 -12.43 8.72 -5.04
CA LYS A 20 -13.49 8.82 -4.03
C LYS A 20 -14.77 8.19 -4.56
N ILE A 21 -15.42 7.38 -3.73
CA ILE A 21 -16.72 6.78 -3.99
C ILE A 21 -17.80 7.69 -3.39
N PHE A 22 -18.84 7.96 -4.17
CA PHE A 22 -19.99 8.74 -3.74
C PHE A 22 -21.22 7.82 -3.67
N ALA A 23 -21.81 7.70 -2.48
CA ALA A 23 -23.10 7.04 -2.32
C ALA A 23 -24.21 7.97 -2.84
N LEU A 24 -25.04 7.47 -3.77
CA LEU A 24 -26.15 8.24 -4.36
C LEU A 24 -27.37 8.31 -3.43
N VAL A 25 -27.50 7.34 -2.53
CA VAL A 25 -28.56 7.26 -1.53
C VAL A 25 -27.93 7.46 -0.15
N PRO A 26 -28.51 8.30 0.72
CA PRO A 26 -28.07 8.42 2.11
C PRO A 26 -28.01 7.06 2.79
N ASP A 27 -27.00 6.85 3.64
CA ASP A 27 -26.80 5.63 4.44
C ASP A 27 -26.61 4.33 3.65
N SER A 28 -26.38 4.43 2.34
CA SER A 28 -26.01 3.27 1.51
C SER A 28 -24.60 2.79 1.85
N LEU A 29 -24.47 1.47 2.07
CA LEU A 29 -23.19 0.82 2.34
C LEU A 29 -22.51 0.44 1.02
N ILE A 30 -21.26 0.88 0.86
CA ILE A 30 -20.41 0.45 -0.25
C ILE A 30 -19.86 -0.94 0.08
N ILE A 31 -20.28 -1.95 -0.68
CA ILE A 31 -19.80 -3.32 -0.55
C ILE A 31 -18.30 -3.42 -0.83
N THR A 32 -17.61 -4.31 -0.12
CA THR A 32 -16.15 -4.48 -0.18
C THR A 32 -15.59 -4.63 -1.61
N PRO A 33 -16.20 -5.41 -2.52
CA PRO A 33 -15.68 -5.55 -3.90
C PRO A 33 -15.75 -4.27 -4.74
N LYS A 34 -16.43 -3.22 -4.26
CA LYS A 34 -16.51 -1.92 -4.94
C LYS A 34 -15.59 -0.86 -4.33
N ARG A 35 -14.89 -1.19 -3.24
CA ARG A 35 -13.96 -0.28 -2.55
C ARG A 35 -12.60 -0.25 -3.24
N PHE A 36 -11.82 0.76 -2.91
CA PHE A 36 -10.42 0.88 -3.31
C PHE A 36 -9.51 0.09 -2.37
N PHE A 37 -8.42 -0.45 -2.92
CA PHE A 37 -7.40 -1.17 -2.19
C PHE A 37 -6.01 -0.61 -2.55
N LEU A 38 -5.07 -0.72 -1.61
CA LEU A 38 -3.67 -0.39 -1.82
C LEU A 38 -2.78 -1.50 -1.25
N GLY A 39 -1.57 -1.58 -1.80
CA GLY A 39 -0.61 -2.65 -1.60
C GLY A 39 -0.38 -3.41 -2.90
N GLY A 40 0.84 -3.87 -3.12
CA GLY A 40 1.22 -4.62 -4.32
C GLY A 40 2.06 -3.87 -5.34
N ALA A 41 2.36 -4.54 -6.45
CA ALA A 41 3.26 -4.07 -7.50
C ALA A 41 2.83 -2.73 -8.14
N THR A 42 1.52 -2.52 -8.33
CA THR A 42 0.99 -1.37 -9.08
C THR A 42 0.67 -0.15 -8.20
N THR A 43 0.55 -0.34 -6.88
CA THR A 43 0.17 0.70 -5.92
C THR A 43 1.29 1.04 -4.95
N LEU A 44 1.30 0.49 -3.73
CA LEU A 44 2.32 0.65 -2.69
C LEU A 44 3.17 -0.62 -2.57
N ARG A 45 4.39 -0.57 -3.09
CA ARG A 45 5.25 -1.76 -3.27
C ARG A 45 5.84 -2.32 -1.98
N GLY A 46 5.74 -1.59 -0.86
CA GLY A 46 6.14 -2.04 0.47
C GLY A 46 5.10 -2.89 1.20
N PHE A 47 3.91 -3.05 0.63
CA PHE A 47 2.83 -3.86 1.18
C PHE A 47 2.48 -4.99 0.21
N ARG A 48 1.96 -6.11 0.73
CA ARG A 48 1.39 -7.18 -0.09
C ARG A 48 0.15 -6.67 -0.84
N ASP A 49 -0.25 -7.36 -1.91
CA ASP A 49 -1.42 -6.99 -2.71
C ASP A 49 -2.64 -6.79 -1.81
N ASP A 50 -3.28 -5.62 -1.96
CA ASP A 50 -4.49 -5.20 -1.25
C ASP A 50 -4.42 -5.30 0.28
N ALA A 51 -3.22 -5.29 0.86
CA ALA A 51 -3.02 -5.53 2.29
C ALA A 51 -3.05 -4.25 3.15
N LEU A 52 -3.09 -3.05 2.55
CA LEU A 52 -3.08 -1.82 3.33
C LEU A 52 -4.41 -1.62 4.08
N ILE A 53 -4.35 -1.55 5.41
CA ILE A 53 -5.52 -1.29 6.27
C ILE A 53 -5.91 0.20 6.22
N PRO A 54 -7.22 0.54 6.07
CA PRO A 54 -7.67 1.92 6.03
C PRO A 54 -7.28 2.73 7.26
N GLN A 55 -6.78 3.95 7.07
CA GLN A 55 -6.20 4.78 8.12
C GLN A 55 -7.10 4.98 9.34
N ASP A 56 -8.39 5.16 9.10
CA ASP A 56 -9.39 5.54 10.10
C ASP A 56 -9.86 4.38 11.00
N VAL A 57 -9.59 3.12 10.62
CA VAL A 57 -9.91 1.94 11.45
C VAL A 57 -8.70 1.36 12.19
N ARG A 58 -7.48 1.76 11.79
CA ARG A 58 -6.23 1.27 12.40
C ARG A 58 -6.16 1.51 13.90
N GLY A 59 -6.59 2.69 14.35
CA GLY A 59 -6.59 3.07 15.76
C GLY A 59 -7.48 2.16 16.59
N GLU A 60 -8.66 1.81 16.08
CA GLU A 60 -9.60 0.87 16.71
C GLU A 60 -8.96 -0.52 16.82
N TYR A 61 -8.38 -1.03 15.73
CA TYR A 61 -7.76 -2.37 15.73
C TYR A 61 -6.57 -2.45 16.70
N ALA A 62 -5.77 -1.39 16.77
CA ALA A 62 -4.67 -1.31 17.72
C ALA A 62 -5.16 -1.26 19.18
N GLN A 63 -6.27 -0.56 19.45
CA GLN A 63 -6.89 -0.53 20.78
C GLN A 63 -7.47 -1.90 21.16
N GLU A 64 -8.13 -2.59 20.24
CA GLU A 64 -8.64 -3.95 20.48
C GLU A 64 -7.53 -4.93 20.81
N ARG A 65 -6.40 -4.85 20.10
CA ARG A 65 -5.20 -5.64 20.44
C ARG A 65 -4.68 -5.28 21.83
N ALA A 66 -4.48 -3.99 22.12
CA ALA A 66 -3.97 -3.55 23.41
C ALA A 66 -4.86 -4.01 24.58
N PHE A 67 -6.19 -3.97 24.40
CA PHE A 67 -7.14 -4.53 25.35
C PHE A 67 -6.94 -6.04 25.52
N CYS A 68 -6.87 -6.79 24.42
CA CYS A 68 -6.64 -8.24 24.45
C CYS A 68 -5.31 -8.63 25.11
N ASP A 69 -4.25 -7.85 24.91
CA ASP A 69 -2.93 -8.06 25.52
C ASP A 69 -2.95 -7.83 27.04
N ALA A 70 -3.85 -6.97 27.53
CA ALA A 70 -4.03 -6.71 28.97
C ALA A 70 -4.89 -7.79 29.69
N LEU A 71 -5.62 -8.62 28.94
CA LEU A 71 -6.48 -9.65 29.53
C LEU A 71 -5.68 -10.92 29.91
N ALA A 72 -5.88 -11.38 31.14
CA ALA A 72 -5.36 -12.66 31.62
C ALA A 72 -5.99 -13.88 30.90
N TRP A 73 -7.19 -13.72 30.33
CA TRP A 73 -7.91 -14.75 29.60
C TRP A 73 -8.44 -14.20 28.26
N THR A 74 -8.32 -14.99 27.19
CA THR A 74 -8.55 -14.55 25.81
C THR A 74 -10.01 -14.48 25.38
N GLY A 75 -10.97 -15.00 26.15
CA GLY A 75 -12.36 -15.02 25.68
C GLY A 75 -13.09 -13.67 25.74
N GLY A 76 -12.43 -12.61 26.22
CA GLY A 76 -12.86 -11.22 26.01
C GLY A 76 -12.27 -10.57 24.75
N CYS A 77 -11.40 -11.25 24.01
CA CYS A 77 -10.76 -10.71 22.81
C CYS A 77 -11.66 -10.85 21.58
N THR A 78 -11.62 -9.86 20.68
CA THR A 78 -12.19 -9.99 19.33
C THR A 78 -11.36 -10.96 18.50
N SER A 79 -11.94 -11.52 17.43
CA SER A 79 -11.20 -12.37 16.48
C SER A 79 -10.03 -11.64 15.82
N ARG A 80 -10.21 -10.34 15.53
CA ARG A 80 -9.16 -9.45 14.98
C ARG A 80 -8.02 -9.25 15.99
N ALA A 81 -8.35 -8.96 17.25
CA ALA A 81 -7.36 -8.81 18.31
C ALA A 81 -6.58 -10.11 18.56
N LEU A 82 -7.28 -11.26 18.55
CA LEU A 82 -6.65 -12.56 18.70
C LEU A 82 -5.68 -12.87 17.53
N ALA A 83 -6.07 -12.53 16.30
CA ALA A 83 -5.21 -12.67 15.12
C ALA A 83 -3.97 -11.77 15.21
N LEU A 84 -4.12 -10.52 15.63
CA LEU A 84 -2.98 -9.62 15.83
C LEU A 84 -2.07 -10.07 16.97
N ARG A 85 -2.65 -10.52 18.09
CA ARG A 85 -1.91 -11.03 19.25
C ARG A 85 -1.10 -12.29 18.93
N SER A 86 -1.60 -13.14 18.02
CA SER A 86 -0.87 -14.34 17.55
C SER A 86 0.17 -14.05 16.47
N GLY A 87 0.42 -12.79 16.14
CA GLY A 87 1.38 -12.38 15.10
C GLY A 87 0.82 -12.44 13.67
N GLY A 88 -0.48 -12.67 13.50
CA GLY A 88 -1.16 -12.64 12.22
C GLY A 88 -1.41 -11.22 11.69
N THR A 89 -1.71 -11.12 10.41
CA THR A 89 -2.13 -9.87 9.74
C THR A 89 -3.63 -9.86 9.52
N LEU A 90 -4.22 -8.68 9.44
CA LEU A 90 -5.63 -8.52 9.08
C LEU A 90 -5.80 -8.36 7.56
N PRO A 91 -6.85 -8.92 6.96
CA PRO A 91 -7.22 -8.57 5.59
C PRO A 91 -7.72 -7.12 5.56
N SER A 92 -7.39 -6.39 4.49
CA SER A 92 -7.96 -5.06 4.29
C SER A 92 -9.44 -5.14 3.92
N GLU A 93 -10.25 -4.27 4.50
CA GLU A 93 -11.65 -4.10 4.12
C GLU A 93 -11.84 -3.09 2.97
N GLY A 94 -10.74 -2.51 2.47
CA GLY A 94 -10.75 -1.46 1.45
C GLY A 94 -11.36 -0.14 1.93
N GLY A 95 -11.25 0.88 1.09
CA GLY A 95 -11.63 2.25 1.40
C GLY A 95 -12.58 2.87 0.37
N THR A 96 -13.33 3.89 0.79
CA THR A 96 -14.12 4.73 -0.12
C THR A 96 -13.35 5.92 -0.66
N LEU A 97 -12.18 6.21 -0.09
CA LEU A 97 -11.26 7.24 -0.57
C LEU A 97 -9.84 6.69 -0.52
N PHE A 98 -9.01 7.01 -1.53
CA PHE A 98 -7.58 6.74 -1.49
C PHE A 98 -6.77 7.85 -2.14
N GLU A 99 -5.51 7.94 -1.74
CA GLU A 99 -4.50 8.83 -2.29
C GLU A 99 -3.18 8.09 -2.42
N LEU A 100 -2.46 8.34 -3.52
CA LEU A 100 -1.18 7.70 -3.80
C LEU A 100 -0.28 8.63 -4.62
N PHE A 101 0.90 8.90 -4.08
CA PHE A 101 1.98 9.62 -4.68
C PHE A 101 3.15 8.67 -4.93
N LYS A 102 3.72 8.69 -6.14
CA LYS A 102 4.88 7.87 -6.51
C LYS A 102 5.92 8.76 -7.18
N ALA A 103 7.16 8.65 -6.75
CA ALA A 103 8.33 9.20 -7.41
C ALA A 103 9.32 8.07 -7.65
N GLU A 104 9.77 7.89 -8.89
CA GLU A 104 10.69 6.81 -9.26
C GLU A 104 11.78 7.35 -10.18
N LEU A 105 13.03 7.20 -9.78
CA LEU A 105 14.18 7.52 -10.59
C LEU A 105 14.64 6.25 -11.31
N ARG A 106 14.60 6.27 -12.63
CA ARG A 106 14.90 5.14 -13.51
C ARG A 106 16.22 5.35 -14.22
N PHE A 107 17.01 4.29 -14.29
CA PHE A 107 18.32 4.23 -14.89
C PHE A 107 18.32 3.20 -16.01
N ALA A 108 18.56 3.64 -17.25
CA ALA A 108 18.81 2.73 -18.36
C ALA A 108 20.22 2.15 -18.22
N LEU A 109 20.32 0.83 -18.04
CA LEU A 109 21.59 0.13 -17.87
C LEU A 109 22.14 -0.32 -19.23
N VAL A 110 22.66 -1.54 -19.30
CA VAL A 110 23.21 -2.14 -20.53
C VAL A 110 22.17 -3.06 -21.15
N GLY A 111 22.00 -2.95 -22.47
CA GLY A 111 21.00 -3.71 -23.21
C GLY A 111 19.58 -3.34 -22.76
N ASP A 112 18.78 -4.35 -22.48
CA ASP A 112 17.35 -4.23 -22.17
C ASP A 112 17.06 -4.17 -20.64
N PHE A 113 18.10 -3.94 -19.84
CA PHE A 113 17.98 -3.80 -18.39
C PHE A 113 17.76 -2.35 -17.97
N GLU A 114 16.84 -2.17 -17.02
CA GLU A 114 16.64 -0.92 -16.30
C GLU A 114 16.69 -1.16 -14.79
N MET A 115 17.14 -0.16 -14.06
CA MET A 115 17.06 -0.11 -12.60
C MET A 115 16.16 1.05 -12.19
N GLY A 116 15.47 0.92 -11.06
CA GLY A 116 14.73 2.02 -10.46
C GLY A 116 14.98 2.10 -8.96
N VAL A 117 15.03 3.32 -8.43
CA VAL A 117 14.81 3.60 -7.01
C VAL A 117 13.55 4.44 -6.87
N PHE A 118 12.73 4.16 -5.86
CA PHE A 118 11.43 4.79 -5.73
C PHE A 118 11.12 5.21 -4.31
N PHE A 119 10.27 6.22 -4.22
CA PHE A 119 9.59 6.68 -3.02
C PHE A 119 8.10 6.77 -3.31
N GLU A 120 7.28 6.26 -2.41
CA GLU A 120 5.83 6.25 -2.51
C GLU A 120 5.23 6.68 -1.19
N ALA A 121 4.11 7.38 -1.26
CA ALA A 121 3.34 7.75 -0.09
C ALA A 121 1.86 7.63 -0.45
N GLY A 122 1.13 6.79 0.27
CA GLY A 122 -0.28 6.57 -0.04
C GLY A 122 -1.06 6.09 1.17
N ASN A 123 -2.37 6.28 1.14
CA ASN A 123 -3.27 5.70 2.12
C ASN A 123 -4.69 5.60 1.57
N LEU A 124 -5.53 4.88 2.29
CA LEU A 124 -6.95 4.76 2.00
C LEU A 124 -7.77 4.91 3.29
N TRP A 125 -9.01 5.35 3.15
CA TRP A 125 -9.94 5.59 4.26
C TRP A 125 -11.22 4.83 4.03
N TYR A 126 -11.72 4.16 5.06
CA TYR A 126 -13.00 3.48 5.05
C TYR A 126 -14.11 4.50 4.75
N SER A 127 -14.09 5.64 5.44
CA SER A 127 -15.01 6.74 5.24
C SER A 127 -14.32 7.98 4.69
N SER A 128 -14.81 8.54 3.59
CA SER A 128 -14.30 9.83 3.09
C SER A 128 -14.49 11.02 4.04
N LYS A 129 -15.28 10.87 5.13
CA LYS A 129 -15.51 11.92 6.15
C LYS A 129 -14.34 12.08 7.12
N THR A 130 -13.52 11.04 7.31
CA THR A 130 -12.39 11.01 8.25
C THR A 130 -11.05 11.31 7.55
N TRP A 131 -11.11 11.73 6.28
CA TRP A 131 -9.95 11.97 5.44
C TRP A 131 -9.03 13.06 6.01
N LYS A 132 -7.74 12.73 6.07
CA LYS A 132 -6.65 13.64 6.42
C LYS A 132 -5.54 13.48 5.39
N PRO A 133 -5.28 14.46 4.51
CA PRO A 133 -4.46 14.28 3.31
C PRO A 133 -2.99 13.91 3.57
N PHE A 134 -2.49 14.17 4.78
CA PHE A 134 -1.09 13.92 5.13
C PHE A 134 -0.87 12.67 6.00
N ASP A 135 -1.94 11.97 6.37
CA ASP A 135 -1.84 10.67 7.04
C ASP A 135 -1.51 9.60 6.00
N LEU A 136 -0.28 9.61 5.49
CA LEU A 136 0.18 8.72 4.43
C LEU A 136 1.11 7.64 4.96
N ARG A 137 1.10 6.48 4.30
CA ARG A 137 2.03 5.38 4.55
C ARG A 137 3.24 5.52 3.62
N PRO A 138 4.43 5.89 4.15
CA PRO A 138 5.62 6.07 3.33
C PRO A 138 6.29 4.73 3.02
N VAL A 139 6.70 4.57 1.77
CA VAL A 139 7.45 3.42 1.26
C VAL A 139 8.63 3.93 0.44
N ALA A 140 9.78 3.28 0.55
CA ALA A 140 10.86 3.46 -0.40
C ALA A 140 11.43 2.10 -0.81
N GLY A 141 12.02 2.04 -1.99
CA GLY A 141 12.53 0.78 -2.47
C GLY A 141 13.34 0.92 -3.74
N ALA A 142 13.69 -0.23 -4.29
CA ALA A 142 14.41 -0.33 -5.54
C ALA A 142 13.94 -1.55 -6.30
N GLY A 143 14.20 -1.57 -7.61
CA GLY A 143 13.88 -2.70 -8.43
C GLY A 143 14.62 -2.71 -9.74
N VAL A 144 14.51 -3.85 -10.41
CA VAL A 144 15.13 -4.11 -11.71
C VAL A 144 14.06 -4.51 -12.71
N ARG A 145 14.26 -4.10 -13.95
CA ARG A 145 13.37 -4.41 -15.06
C ARG A 145 14.16 -4.98 -16.22
N TYR A 146 13.54 -5.93 -16.92
CA TYR A 146 14.10 -6.53 -18.11
C TYR A 146 13.04 -6.58 -19.19
N VAL A 147 13.31 -5.95 -20.33
CA VAL A 147 12.38 -5.95 -21.47
C VAL A 147 12.45 -7.29 -22.19
N THR A 148 11.32 -8.00 -22.26
CA THR A 148 11.21 -9.26 -23.03
C THR A 148 10.23 -9.10 -24.20
N PRO A 149 10.24 -9.99 -25.19
CA PRO A 149 9.30 -9.96 -26.31
C PRO A 149 7.81 -10.01 -25.89
N VAL A 150 7.50 -10.60 -24.72
CA VAL A 150 6.12 -10.71 -24.20
C VAL A 150 5.73 -9.56 -23.26
N GLY A 151 6.67 -8.65 -22.97
CA GLY A 151 6.49 -7.51 -22.07
C GLY A 151 7.64 -7.36 -21.08
N PRO A 152 7.74 -6.20 -20.40
CA PRO A 152 8.76 -6.02 -19.38
C PRO A 152 8.46 -6.87 -18.14
N LEU A 153 9.50 -7.50 -17.60
CA LEU A 153 9.51 -8.12 -16.28
C LEU A 153 10.00 -7.09 -15.28
N ALA A 154 9.37 -7.02 -14.11
CA ALA A 154 9.83 -6.19 -13.00
C ALA A 154 9.94 -7.00 -11.72
N LEU A 155 11.02 -6.78 -10.97
CA LEU A 155 11.22 -7.26 -9.61
C LEU A 155 11.56 -6.06 -8.73
N ASP A 156 10.64 -5.71 -7.85
CA ASP A 156 10.76 -4.57 -6.94
C ASP A 156 10.79 -5.06 -5.49
N VAL A 157 11.64 -4.44 -4.66
CA VAL A 157 11.64 -4.61 -3.21
C VAL A 157 11.29 -3.26 -2.59
N GLY A 158 10.15 -3.20 -1.92
CA GLY A 158 9.67 -2.01 -1.21
C GLY A 158 9.77 -2.19 0.30
N PHE A 159 10.25 -1.17 1.00
CA PHE A 159 10.32 -1.09 2.45
C PHE A 159 9.25 -0.13 2.97
N ASN A 160 8.45 -0.58 3.92
CA ASN A 160 7.56 0.28 4.69
C ASN A 160 8.40 1.10 5.66
N LEU A 161 8.44 2.43 5.48
CA LEU A 161 9.34 3.31 6.22
C LEU A 161 8.81 3.66 7.63
N ALA A 162 7.56 3.32 7.93
CA ALA A 162 6.96 3.56 9.24
C ALA A 162 6.09 2.38 9.73
N PRO A 163 6.60 1.14 9.81
CA PRO A 163 5.79 -0.02 10.18
C PRO A 163 5.04 0.15 11.50
N ASP A 164 3.77 -0.22 11.53
CA ASP A 164 2.96 -0.24 12.75
C ASP A 164 2.94 -1.65 13.33
N ASP A 165 3.83 -1.87 14.30
CA ASP A 165 3.97 -3.16 14.99
C ASP A 165 2.66 -3.59 15.68
N ARG A 166 1.79 -2.64 16.05
CA ARG A 166 0.50 -2.94 16.67
C ARG A 166 -0.42 -3.71 15.73
N LEU A 167 -0.23 -3.54 14.42
CA LEU A 167 -1.00 -4.20 13.36
C LEU A 167 -0.20 -5.27 12.60
N ASN A 168 1.01 -5.60 13.08
CA ASN A 168 1.93 -6.55 12.45
C ASN A 168 2.18 -6.21 10.97
N GLU A 169 2.34 -4.92 10.66
CA GLU A 169 2.62 -4.52 9.28
C GLU A 169 3.97 -5.06 8.78
N PRO A 170 4.05 -5.41 7.49
CA PRO A 170 5.31 -5.87 6.92
C PRO A 170 6.34 -4.73 6.94
N ILE A 171 7.60 -5.09 7.22
CA ILE A 171 8.75 -4.19 7.09
C ILE A 171 9.10 -3.99 5.62
N PHE A 172 8.93 -5.03 4.81
CA PHE A 172 9.17 -4.99 3.37
C PHE A 172 8.24 -5.96 2.62
N ALA A 173 8.13 -5.77 1.31
CA ALA A 173 7.50 -6.70 0.40
C ALA A 173 8.32 -6.83 -0.88
N ILE A 174 8.28 -8.03 -1.47
CA ILE A 174 8.87 -8.32 -2.78
C ILE A 174 7.73 -8.42 -3.78
N GLN A 175 7.86 -7.71 -4.89
CA GLN A 175 6.84 -7.62 -5.93
C GLN A 175 7.42 -8.10 -7.25
N PHE A 176 6.66 -8.95 -7.93
CA PHE A 176 6.99 -9.41 -9.28
C PHE A 176 5.81 -9.13 -10.21
N SER A 177 6.08 -8.56 -11.38
CA SER A 177 5.06 -8.26 -12.37
C SER A 177 5.56 -8.48 -13.80
N VAL A 178 4.64 -8.85 -14.69
CA VAL A 178 4.88 -9.05 -16.11
C VAL A 178 3.92 -8.15 -16.89
N GLY A 179 4.42 -7.39 -17.85
CA GLY A 179 3.59 -6.57 -18.72
C GLY A 179 3.40 -5.15 -18.19
N LEU A 180 2.14 -4.71 -18.03
CA LEU A 180 1.82 -3.33 -17.65
C LEU A 180 1.82 -3.17 -16.12
N PHE A 181 2.63 -2.23 -15.62
CA PHE A 181 2.74 -1.85 -14.21
C PHE A 181 2.93 -0.34 -14.03
#